data_AF-A0A2E6IQC3-F1
#
_entry.id   AF-A0A2E6IQC3-F1
#
_cell.length_a   1.000
_cell.length_b   1.000
_cell.length_c   1.000
_cell.angle_alpha   90.00
_cell.angle_beta   90.00
_cell.angle_gamma   90.00
#
_symmetry.space_group_name_H-M   'P 1'
#
loop_
_entity.id
_entity.type
_entity.pdbx_description
1 polymer ?
#
loop_
_entity_poly.entity_id
_entity_poly.type
_entity_poly.pdbx_seq_one_letter_code
_entity_poly.pdbx_strand_id
1 'polypeptide(L)'
;MVRTFLSQVFRYAIPRGLIDRDYAAGVIPKPRPKDRPYANWHWTVEERAVVLDRAAPHVRVAVALIMNTGLDPSDALKLTRRQIDGNTIWGVRGKTGHEVAIPIGPTLQAALDAAPDHDAVTILATSSGKPWTYNGFSTSGTASRRSWKLRKPCNPV
;
A
#
# COMPACT_ATOMS: atom_id res chain seq x y z
N MET A 1 20.28 -1.97 -1.87
CA MET A 1 19.99 -0.89 -2.84
C MET A 1 21.25 -0.20 -3.33
N VAL A 2 22.14 0.29 -2.45
CA VAL A 2 23.35 1.05 -2.86
C VAL A 2 24.24 0.29 -3.83
N ARG A 3 24.56 -1.00 -3.57
CA ARG A 3 25.33 -1.84 -4.52
C ARG A 3 24.70 -1.84 -5.92
N THR A 4 23.42 -2.20 -6.01
CA THR A 4 22.69 -2.26 -7.28
C THR A 4 22.68 -0.92 -8.01
N PHE A 5 22.47 0.18 -7.27
CA PHE A 5 22.50 1.53 -7.83
C PHE A 5 23.90 1.89 -8.37
N LEU A 6 24.93 1.71 -7.56
CA LEU A 6 26.32 1.98 -7.96
C LEU A 6 26.75 1.13 -9.16
N SER A 7 26.35 -0.15 -9.22
CA SER A 7 26.59 -1.00 -10.40
C SER A 7 25.97 -0.41 -11.67
N GLN A 8 24.77 0.21 -11.60
CA GLN A 8 24.18 0.87 -12.77
C GLN A 8 24.94 2.14 -13.16
N VAL A 9 25.35 2.95 -12.18
CA VAL A 9 26.16 4.16 -12.42
C VAL A 9 27.51 3.79 -13.06
N PHE A 10 28.18 2.76 -12.54
CA PHE A 10 29.45 2.30 -13.07
C PHE A 10 29.31 1.73 -14.49
N ARG A 11 28.27 0.94 -14.76
CA ARG A 11 27.95 0.48 -16.12
C ARG A 11 27.74 1.60 -17.13
N TYR A 12 27.21 2.74 -16.69
CA TYR A 12 27.08 3.93 -17.53
C TYR A 12 28.43 4.65 -17.76
N ALA A 13 29.32 4.62 -16.78
CA ALA A 13 30.62 5.31 -16.80
C ALA A 13 31.72 4.56 -17.58
N ILE A 14 31.69 3.22 -17.61
CA ILE A 14 32.70 2.38 -18.29
C ILE A 14 32.83 2.71 -19.80
N PRO A 15 31.73 2.75 -20.61
CA PRO A 15 31.85 3.07 -22.03
C PRO A 15 32.36 4.50 -22.32
N ARG A 16 32.38 5.37 -21.30
CA ARG A 16 32.86 6.75 -21.38
C ARG A 16 34.32 6.90 -20.95
N GLY A 17 34.97 5.80 -20.54
CA GLY A 17 36.36 5.81 -20.08
C GLY A 17 36.58 6.55 -18.76
N LEU A 18 35.52 6.84 -18.00
CA LEU A 18 35.65 7.51 -16.69
C LEU A 18 36.17 6.57 -15.61
N ILE A 19 35.87 5.29 -15.74
CA ILE A 19 36.35 4.18 -14.91
C ILE A 19 36.56 2.96 -15.79
N ASP A 20 37.36 2.02 -15.32
CA ASP A 20 37.77 0.79 -16.02
C ASP A 20 36.81 -0.39 -15.78
N ARG A 21 36.13 -0.44 -14.62
CA ARG A 21 35.26 -1.58 -14.25
C ARG A 21 34.18 -1.22 -13.22
N ASP A 22 33.25 -2.16 -13.00
CA ASP A 22 32.23 -2.06 -11.95
C ASP A 22 32.82 -2.42 -10.58
N TYR A 23 33.17 -1.41 -9.79
CA TYR A 23 33.70 -1.58 -8.43
C TYR A 23 32.68 -2.11 -7.42
N ALA A 24 31.38 -2.09 -7.73
CA ALA A 24 30.33 -2.66 -6.89
C ALA A 24 30.14 -4.17 -7.13
N ALA A 25 30.74 -4.73 -8.18
CA ALA A 25 30.65 -6.16 -8.50
C ALA A 25 31.16 -7.04 -7.34
N GLY A 26 32.29 -6.68 -6.73
CA GLY A 26 32.92 -7.40 -5.62
C GLY A 26 32.25 -7.19 -4.24
N VAL A 27 31.26 -6.31 -4.14
CA VAL A 27 30.55 -6.08 -2.88
C VAL A 27 29.69 -7.30 -2.56
N ILE A 28 30.07 -8.03 -1.52
CA ILE A 28 29.32 -9.20 -1.03
C ILE A 28 27.97 -8.73 -0.48
N PRO A 29 26.82 -9.19 -1.03
CA PRO A 29 25.52 -8.89 -0.45
C PRO A 29 25.48 -9.38 1.00
N LYS A 30 25.10 -8.51 1.94
CA LYS A 30 24.84 -8.94 3.31
C LYS A 30 23.65 -9.93 3.28
N PRO A 31 23.84 -11.21 3.61
CA PRO A 31 22.75 -12.17 3.61
C PRO A 31 21.72 -11.77 4.66
N ARG A 32 20.44 -12.03 4.37
CA ARG A 32 19.40 -11.92 5.39
C ARG A 32 19.64 -13.04 6.42
N PRO A 33 19.69 -12.75 7.73
CA PRO A 33 19.75 -13.78 8.75
C PRO A 33 18.58 -14.75 8.61
N LYS A 34 18.85 -16.07 8.65
CA LYS A 34 17.86 -17.12 8.39
C LYS A 34 16.74 -17.15 9.44
N ASP A 35 17.07 -16.75 10.66
CA ASP A 35 16.23 -16.63 11.85
C ASP A 35 15.41 -15.32 11.87
N ARG A 36 15.67 -14.37 10.96
CA ARG A 36 14.98 -13.08 10.98
C ARG A 36 13.49 -13.25 10.62
N PRO A 37 12.55 -12.91 11.53
CA PRO A 37 11.13 -13.10 11.31
C PRO A 37 10.64 -12.35 10.07
N TYR A 38 9.60 -12.88 9.44
CA TYR A 38 8.98 -12.24 8.29
C TYR A 38 8.24 -10.97 8.73
N ALA A 39 8.78 -9.81 8.37
CA ALA A 39 8.29 -8.52 8.87
C ALA A 39 6.87 -8.16 8.40
N ASN A 40 6.44 -8.66 7.23
CA ASN A 40 5.16 -8.33 6.60
C ASN A 40 4.25 -9.57 6.52
N TRP A 41 3.94 -10.22 7.65
CA TRP A 41 3.07 -11.41 7.62
C TRP A 41 1.65 -11.09 7.13
N HIS A 42 0.96 -12.13 6.65
CA HIS A 42 -0.42 -12.06 6.22
C HIS A 42 -1.36 -11.94 7.42
N TRP A 43 -2.33 -11.03 7.37
CA TRP A 43 -3.28 -10.88 8.46
C TRP A 43 -4.23 -12.07 8.55
N THR A 44 -4.51 -12.53 9.78
CA THR A 44 -5.56 -13.54 10.01
C THR A 44 -6.96 -12.93 9.84
N VAL A 45 -8.02 -13.75 9.85
CA VAL A 45 -9.41 -13.27 9.80
C VAL A 45 -9.71 -12.37 11.02
N GLU A 46 -9.21 -12.77 12.18
CA GLU A 46 -9.42 -12.07 13.46
C GLU A 46 -8.66 -10.74 13.47
N GLU A 47 -7.42 -10.71 12.98
CA GLU A 47 -6.64 -9.48 12.85
C GLU A 47 -7.32 -8.49 11.90
N ARG A 48 -7.87 -8.97 10.77
CA ARG A 48 -8.65 -8.15 9.85
C ARG A 48 -9.85 -7.51 10.55
N ALA A 49 -10.59 -8.28 11.33
CA ALA A 49 -11.73 -7.77 12.10
C ALA A 49 -11.30 -6.71 13.12
N VAL A 50 -10.23 -6.94 13.88
CA VAL A 50 -9.67 -5.98 14.85
C VAL A 50 -9.24 -4.68 14.18
N VAL A 51 -8.60 -4.76 13.00
CA VAL A 51 -8.19 -3.56 12.25
C VAL A 51 -9.42 -2.76 11.82
N LEU A 52 -10.41 -3.42 11.22
CA LEU A 52 -11.62 -2.73 10.75
C LEU A 52 -12.39 -2.11 11.92
N ASP A 53 -12.52 -2.83 13.03
CA ASP A 53 -13.21 -2.35 14.24
C ASP A 53 -12.53 -1.11 14.86
N ARG A 54 -11.20 -1.13 14.96
CA ARG A 54 -10.43 -0.08 15.66
C ARG A 54 -9.93 1.04 14.77
N ALA A 55 -10.00 0.90 13.45
CA ALA A 55 -9.63 1.97 12.53
C ALA A 55 -10.62 3.14 12.65
N ALA A 56 -10.07 4.36 12.57
CA ALA A 56 -10.89 5.57 12.44
C ALA A 56 -11.77 5.47 11.18
N PRO A 57 -13.00 6.01 11.17
CA PRO A 57 -13.97 5.76 10.10
C PRO A 57 -13.43 6.00 8.67
N HIS A 58 -12.77 7.13 8.45
CA HIS A 58 -12.15 7.49 7.17
C HIS A 58 -10.97 6.58 6.74
N VAL A 59 -10.27 5.96 7.70
CA VAL A 59 -9.22 4.96 7.43
C VAL A 59 -9.83 3.57 7.22
N ARG A 60 -10.90 3.24 7.96
CA ARG A 60 -11.60 1.95 7.92
C ARG A 60 -12.10 1.63 6.51
N VAL A 61 -12.83 2.56 5.89
CA VAL A 61 -13.35 2.37 4.52
C VAL A 61 -12.21 2.20 3.51
N ALA A 62 -11.11 2.94 3.65
CA ALA A 62 -9.95 2.81 2.77
C ALA A 62 -9.27 1.44 2.91
N VAL A 63 -9.08 0.97 4.15
CA VAL A 63 -8.53 -0.37 4.42
C VAL A 63 -9.46 -1.45 3.89
N ALA A 64 -10.77 -1.33 4.11
CA ALA A 64 -11.76 -2.27 3.60
C ALA A 64 -11.75 -2.33 2.07
N LEU A 65 -11.68 -1.20 1.38
CA LEU A 65 -11.59 -1.15 -0.08
C LEU A 65 -10.32 -1.84 -0.58
N ILE A 66 -9.15 -1.51 -0.03
CA ILE A 66 -7.88 -2.12 -0.45
C ILE A 66 -7.91 -3.64 -0.21
N MET A 67 -8.43 -4.09 0.93
CA MET A 67 -8.50 -5.50 1.28
C MET A 67 -9.46 -6.32 0.41
N ASN A 68 -10.60 -5.74 0.03
CA ASN A 68 -11.58 -6.44 -0.82
C ASN A 68 -11.19 -6.44 -2.30
N THR A 69 -10.51 -5.38 -2.76
CA THR A 69 -10.18 -5.21 -4.18
C THR A 69 -8.79 -5.71 -4.57
N GLY A 70 -7.87 -5.84 -3.60
CA GLY A 70 -6.47 -6.18 -3.85
C GLY A 70 -5.72 -5.13 -4.68
N LEU A 71 -6.24 -3.90 -4.77
CA LEU A 71 -5.56 -2.78 -5.40
C LEU A 71 -4.38 -2.31 -4.57
N ASP A 72 -3.37 -1.75 -5.24
CA ASP A 72 -2.34 -1.01 -4.53
C ASP A 72 -2.98 0.21 -3.83
N PRO A 73 -2.56 0.59 -2.60
CA PRO A 73 -3.12 1.75 -1.93
C PRO A 73 -3.04 3.03 -2.77
N SER A 74 -1.98 3.23 -3.55
CA SER A 74 -1.84 4.43 -4.39
C SER A 74 -2.85 4.49 -5.54
N ASP A 75 -3.30 3.34 -6.04
CA ASP A 75 -4.35 3.25 -7.07
C ASP A 75 -5.74 3.38 -6.42
N ALA A 76 -5.97 2.65 -5.33
CA ALA A 76 -7.22 2.66 -4.58
C ALA A 76 -7.63 4.08 -4.13
N LEU A 77 -6.68 4.88 -3.64
CA LEU A 77 -6.93 6.24 -3.16
C LEU A 77 -7.29 7.23 -4.28
N LYS A 78 -7.00 6.90 -5.54
CA LYS A 78 -7.28 7.75 -6.71
C LYS A 78 -8.61 7.43 -7.38
N LEU A 79 -9.27 6.33 -7.01
CA LEU A 79 -10.56 5.96 -7.57
C LEU A 79 -11.59 7.07 -7.32
N THR A 80 -12.29 7.46 -8.38
CA THR A 80 -13.31 8.50 -8.36
C THR A 80 -14.71 7.89 -8.29
N ARG A 81 -15.67 8.65 -7.77
CA ARG A 81 -17.06 8.19 -7.68
C ARG A 81 -17.70 7.91 -9.04
N ARG A 82 -17.25 8.61 -10.09
CA ARG A 82 -17.69 8.39 -11.48
C ARG A 82 -17.27 7.04 -12.06
N GLN A 83 -16.30 6.37 -11.43
CA GLN A 83 -15.84 5.05 -11.85
C GLN A 83 -16.67 3.91 -11.24
N ILE A 84 -17.62 4.24 -10.37
CA ILE A 84 -18.62 3.29 -9.89
C ILE A 84 -19.73 3.22 -10.92
N ASP A 85 -19.93 2.04 -11.50
CA ASP A 85 -21.03 1.73 -12.40
C ASP A 85 -21.83 0.55 -11.83
N GLY A 86 -23.02 0.86 -11.33
CA GLY A 86 -23.84 -0.09 -10.57
C GLY A 86 -23.05 -0.71 -9.42
N ASN A 87 -22.80 -2.02 -9.52
CA ASN A 87 -22.09 -2.80 -8.52
C ASN A 87 -20.63 -3.11 -8.91
N THR A 88 -20.02 -2.30 -9.79
CA THR A 88 -18.65 -2.49 -10.27
C THR A 88 -17.86 -1.19 -10.17
N ILE A 89 -16.62 -1.28 -9.68
CA ILE A 89 -15.64 -0.18 -9.71
C ILE A 89 -14.68 -0.42 -10.87
N TRP A 90 -14.60 0.53 -11.78
CA TRP A 90 -13.66 0.52 -12.90
C TRP A 90 -12.37 1.26 -12.55
N GLY A 91 -11.21 0.67 -12.80
CA GLY A 91 -9.92 1.28 -12.46
C GLY A 91 -8.83 0.94 -13.45
N VAL A 92 -7.68 1.59 -13.29
CA VAL A 92 -6.45 1.27 -14.02
C VAL A 92 -5.33 1.11 -12.99
N ARG A 93 -4.60 0.00 -13.07
CA ARG A 93 -3.43 -0.22 -12.21
C ARG A 93 -2.28 0.69 -12.63
N GLY A 94 -1.81 1.56 -11.75
CA GLY A 94 -0.79 2.56 -12.08
C GLY A 94 0.56 1.98 -12.49
N LYS A 95 0.94 0.82 -11.94
CA LYS A 95 2.22 0.17 -12.25
C LYS A 95 2.24 -0.49 -13.64
N THR A 96 1.12 -1.07 -14.06
CA THR A 96 1.07 -1.94 -15.25
C THR A 96 0.18 -1.39 -16.36
N GLY A 97 -0.63 -0.37 -16.10
CA GLY A 97 -1.57 0.21 -17.06
C GLY A 97 -2.78 -0.67 -17.39
N HIS A 98 -2.96 -1.79 -16.69
CA HIS A 98 -4.08 -2.71 -16.95
C HIS A 98 -5.38 -2.16 -16.36
N GLU A 99 -6.43 -2.16 -17.18
CA GLU A 99 -7.79 -1.91 -16.75
C GLU A 99 -8.28 -3.05 -15.85
N VAL A 100 -9.04 -2.69 -14.81
CA VAL A 100 -9.59 -3.61 -13.84
C VAL A 100 -11.07 -3.28 -13.60
N ALA A 101 -11.91 -4.29 -13.73
CA ALA A 101 -13.30 -4.25 -13.29
C ALA A 101 -13.40 -4.99 -11.96
N ILE A 102 -13.84 -4.29 -10.91
CA ILE A 102 -13.84 -4.82 -9.55
C ILE A 102 -15.27 -4.88 -9.03
N PRO A 103 -15.87 -6.07 -8.90
CA PRO A 103 -17.19 -6.22 -8.33
C PRO A 103 -17.24 -5.76 -6.86
N ILE A 104 -18.27 -4.99 -6.51
CA ILE A 104 -18.55 -4.56 -5.15
C ILE A 104 -19.28 -5.71 -4.43
N GLY A 105 -18.53 -6.51 -3.69
CA GLY A 105 -19.12 -7.57 -2.85
C GLY A 105 -19.85 -7.01 -1.62
N PRO A 106 -20.68 -7.82 -0.92
CA PRO A 106 -21.44 -7.37 0.24
C PRO A 106 -20.59 -6.75 1.35
N THR A 107 -19.39 -7.31 1.59
CA THR A 107 -18.44 -6.77 2.59
C THR A 107 -17.91 -5.40 2.22
N LEU A 108 -17.65 -5.15 0.92
CA LEU A 108 -17.21 -3.84 0.45
C LEU A 108 -18.37 -2.84 0.49
N GLN A 109 -19.57 -3.26 0.06
CA GLN A 109 -20.76 -2.41 0.12
C GLN A 109 -21.03 -1.93 1.55
N ALA A 110 -21.06 -2.84 2.54
CA ALA A 110 -21.26 -2.48 3.93
C ALA A 110 -20.20 -1.50 4.47
N ALA A 111 -18.95 -1.59 3.99
CA ALA A 111 -17.90 -0.66 4.37
C ALA A 111 -18.05 0.72 3.70
N LEU A 112 -18.56 0.77 2.47
CA LEU A 112 -18.90 2.02 1.77
C LEU A 112 -20.11 2.69 2.42
N ASP A 113 -21.13 1.93 2.79
CA ASP A 113 -22.34 2.45 3.45
C ASP A 113 -22.04 3.01 4.85
N ALA A 114 -21.06 2.43 5.56
CA ALA A 114 -20.61 2.91 6.85
C ALA A 114 -19.57 4.04 6.78
N ALA A 115 -19.19 4.47 5.56
CA ALA A 115 -18.20 5.52 5.38
C ALA A 115 -18.78 6.90 5.78
N PRO A 116 -17.98 7.80 6.36
CA PRO A 116 -18.42 9.17 6.61
C PRO A 116 -18.74 9.90 5.31
N ASP A 117 -19.78 10.73 5.34
CA ASP A 117 -20.12 11.60 4.22
C ASP A 117 -19.00 12.61 3.93
N HIS A 118 -18.75 12.87 2.65
CA HIS A 118 -17.80 13.88 2.19
C HIS A 118 -18.04 14.27 0.73
N ASP A 119 -17.55 15.45 0.33
CA ASP A 119 -17.74 15.98 -1.03
C ASP A 119 -16.57 15.74 -1.99
N ALA A 120 -15.52 15.02 -1.56
CA ALA A 120 -14.38 14.70 -2.42
C ALA A 120 -14.80 13.99 -3.73
N VAL A 121 -14.11 14.27 -4.83
CA VAL A 121 -14.35 13.59 -6.12
C VAL A 121 -14.00 12.08 -6.05
N THR A 122 -13.08 11.73 -5.15
CA THR A 122 -12.64 10.36 -4.88
C THR A 122 -13.68 9.57 -4.09
N ILE A 123 -13.66 8.24 -4.20
CA ILE A 123 -14.47 7.33 -3.37
C ILE A 123 -14.04 7.46 -1.89
N LEU A 124 -12.74 7.63 -1.66
CA LEU A 124 -12.13 7.71 -0.34
C LEU A 124 -11.71 9.15 -0.03
N ALA A 125 -11.94 9.61 1.19
CA ALA A 125 -11.47 10.92 1.66
C ALA A 125 -10.86 10.86 3.07
N THR A 126 -10.11 11.91 3.40
CA THR A 126 -9.57 12.16 4.74
C THR A 126 -10.70 12.51 5.72
N SER A 127 -10.37 12.63 7.01
CA SER A 127 -11.31 13.14 8.03
C SER A 127 -11.83 14.56 7.75
N SER A 128 -11.13 15.33 6.92
CA SER A 128 -11.53 16.68 6.48
C SER A 128 -12.29 16.68 5.15
N GLY A 129 -12.69 15.51 4.64
CA GLY A 129 -13.44 15.38 3.40
C GLY A 129 -12.65 15.70 2.14
N LYS A 130 -11.31 15.69 2.19
CA LYS A 130 -10.42 15.96 1.05
C LYS A 130 -9.89 14.66 0.45
N PRO A 131 -9.53 14.63 -0.86
CA PRO A 131 -8.84 13.50 -1.45
C PRO A 131 -7.55 13.16 -0.70
N TRP A 132 -7.26 11.86 -0.58
CA TRP A 132 -6.04 11.41 0.08
C TRP A 132 -4.79 11.71 -0.76
N THR A 133 -3.71 12.04 -0.06
CA THR A 133 -2.35 11.81 -0.58
C THR A 133 -1.85 10.46 -0.09
N TYR A 134 -1.00 9.79 -0.87
CA TYR A 134 -0.41 8.52 -0.44
C TYR A 134 0.37 8.67 0.88
N ASN A 135 1.14 9.76 1.02
CA ASN A 135 1.89 10.02 2.24
C ASN A 135 0.96 10.22 3.44
N GLY A 136 -0.11 11.01 3.27
CA GLY A 136 -1.14 11.21 4.30
C GLY A 136 -1.75 9.88 4.76
N PHE A 137 -2.15 9.03 3.82
CA PHE A 137 -2.72 7.72 4.13
C PHE A 137 -1.71 6.82 4.86
N SER A 138 -0.47 6.75 4.38
CA SER A 138 0.58 5.92 5.00
C SER A 138 0.91 6.35 6.44
N THR A 139 0.85 7.65 6.70
CA THR A 139 1.11 8.23 8.02
C THR A 139 -0.05 7.93 8.97
N SER A 140 -1.30 8.16 8.52
CA SER A 140 -2.50 7.83 9.29
C SER A 140 -2.56 6.33 9.63
N GLY A 141 -2.29 5.46 8.66
CA GLY A 141 -2.22 4.02 8.88
C GLY A 141 -1.14 3.63 9.90
N THR A 142 0.03 4.28 9.86
CA THR A 142 1.10 4.02 10.84
C THR A 142 0.73 4.48 12.24
N ALA A 143 0.05 5.62 12.37
CA ALA A 143 -0.47 6.11 13.64
C ALA A 143 -1.52 5.15 14.23
N SER A 144 -2.45 4.65 13.40
CA SER A 144 -3.50 3.71 13.83
C SER A 144 -2.96 2.32 14.20
N ARG A 145 -1.84 1.85 13.62
CA ARG A 145 -1.27 0.53 13.95
C ARG A 145 -0.97 0.34 15.44
N ARG A 146 -0.65 1.42 16.18
CA ARG A 146 -0.40 1.34 17.63
C ARG A 146 -1.66 0.96 18.41
N SER A 147 -2.85 1.39 17.99
CA SER A 147 -4.11 1.10 18.68
C SER A 147 -4.68 -0.28 18.34
N TRP A 148 -4.31 -0.85 17.20
CA TRP A 148 -4.83 -2.16 16.76
C TRP A 148 -4.31 -3.33 17.61
N LYS A 149 -3.18 -3.17 18.32
CA LYS A 149 -2.58 -4.20 19.20
C LYS A 149 -2.53 -5.58 18.52
N LEU A 150 -2.22 -5.59 17.22
CA LEU A 150 -2.01 -6.83 16.46
C LEU A 150 -0.79 -7.57 17.02
N ARG A 151 -0.60 -8.82 16.57
CA ARG A 151 0.61 -9.58 16.89
C ARG A 151 1.82 -8.69 16.60
N LYS A 152 2.77 -8.60 17.52
CA LYS A 152 4.01 -7.86 17.22
C LYS A 152 4.91 -8.76 16.37
N PRO A 153 5.74 -8.20 15.48
CA PRO A 153 6.88 -8.97 15.02
C PRO A 153 7.61 -9.43 16.26
N CYS A 154 8.05 -10.69 16.32
CA CYS A 154 9.06 -11.07 17.30
C CYS A 154 10.15 -10.00 17.21
N ASN A 155 10.29 -9.22 18.27
CA ASN A 155 11.26 -8.14 18.32
C ASN A 155 12.63 -8.85 18.27
N PRO A 156 13.46 -8.65 17.24
CA PRO A 156 14.84 -9.06 17.37
C PRO A 156 15.42 -8.12 18.43
N VAL A 157 15.82 -8.71 19.57
CA VAL A 157 16.69 -8.06 20.56
C VAL A 157 17.96 -7.61 19.85
#